data_AF-A0AB36S860-F1
#
_entry.id   AF-A0AB36S860-F1
#
_cell.length_a   1.000
_cell.length_b   1.000
_cell.length_c   1.000
_cell.angle_alpha   90.00
_cell.angle_beta   90.00
_cell.angle_gamma   90.00
#
_symmetry.space_group_name_H-M   'P 1'
#
loop_
_entity.id
_entity.type
_entity.pdbx_description
1 polymer ?
#
loop_
_entity_poly.entity_id
_entity_poly.type
_entity_poly.pdbx_seq_one_letter_code
_entity_poly.pdbx_strand_id
1 'polypeptide(L)' 'MIILSEEAEPIVIRSNQKYFDFFKVDFPLFEYIETTNGEVTKENALNLEGIINKAIDLNKPVLIPDDYNDRCY' A
#
# COMPACT_ATOMS: atom_id res chain seq x y z
N MET A 1 -10.59 0.50 11.10
CA MET A 1 -11.02 1.14 9.85
C MET A 1 -9.98 2.19 9.51
N ILE A 2 -9.29 2.05 8.37
CA ILE A 2 -8.38 3.09 7.89
C ILE A 2 -9.24 4.19 7.27
N ILE A 3 -8.99 5.44 7.67
CA ILE A 3 -9.61 6.60 7.06
C ILE A 3 -8.62 7.14 6.03
N LEU A 4 -9.03 7.20 4.77
CA LEU A 4 -8.26 7.82 3.70
C LEU A 4 -8.77 9.25 3.54
N SER A 5 -7.85 10.22 3.50
CA SER A 5 -8.23 11.57 3.09
C SER A 5 -8.64 11.57 1.61
N GLU A 6 -9.45 12.55 1.19
CA GLU A 6 -9.89 12.68 -0.21
C GLU A 6 -8.71 12.76 -1.19
N GLU A 7 -7.59 13.34 -0.77
CA GLU A 7 -6.37 13.41 -1.58
C GLU A 7 -5.55 12.12 -1.59
N ALA A 8 -5.64 11.31 -0.52
CA ALA A 8 -4.88 10.07 -0.36
C ALA A 8 -5.52 8.90 -1.10
N GLU A 9 -6.85 8.80 -1.07
CA GLU A 9 -7.61 7.69 -1.65
C GLU A 9 -7.22 7.37 -3.12
N PRO A 10 -7.22 8.34 -4.06
CA PRO A 10 -6.85 8.04 -5.45
C PRO A 10 -5.38 7.64 -5.61
N ILE A 11 -4.50 8.03 -4.68
CA ILE A 11 -3.09 7.63 -4.68
C ILE A 11 -2.97 6.18 -4.22
N VAL A 12 -3.58 5.83 -3.10
CA VAL A 12 -3.53 4.46 -2.55
C VAL A 12 -4.13 3.45 -3.53
N ILE A 13 -5.30 3.75 -4.11
CA ILE A 13 -5.96 2.86 -5.07
C ILE A 13 -5.08 2.63 -6.30
N ARG A 14 -4.58 3.71 -6.93
CA ARG A 14 -3.74 3.55 -8.14
C ARG A 14 -2.43 2.82 -7.85
N SER A 15 -1.82 3.06 -6.69
CA SER A 15 -0.54 2.44 -6.34
C SER A 15 -0.72 0.95 -6.08
N ASN A 16 -1.77 0.55 -5.36
CA ASN A 16 -2.10 -0.87 -5.15
C ASN A 16 -2.41 -1.57 -6.48
N GLN A 17 -3.21 -0.95 -7.36
CA GLN A 17 -3.49 -1.52 -8.68
C GLN A 17 -2.19 -1.68 -9.49
N LYS A 18 -1.31 -0.67 -9.49
CA LYS A 18 -0.01 -0.74 -10.16
C LYS A 18 0.85 -1.89 -9.64
N TYR A 19 0.86 -2.12 -8.33
CA TYR A 19 1.59 -3.24 -7.73
C TYR A 19 1.01 -4.59 -8.17
N PHE A 20 -0.32 -4.75 -8.10
CA PHE A 20 -1.00 -5.96 -8.55
C PHE A 20 -0.77 -6.25 -10.04
N ASP A 21 -0.83 -5.22 -10.88
CA ASP A 21 -0.63 -5.38 -12.32
C ASP A 21 0.76 -5.90 -12.66
N PHE A 22 1.78 -5.49 -11.88
CA PHE A 22 3.16 -5.90 -12.09
C PHE A 22 3.48 -7.28 -11.49
N PHE A 23 3.15 -7.49 -10.21
CA PHE A 23 3.54 -8.72 -9.49
C PHE A 23 2.48 -9.82 -9.47
N LYS A 24 1.25 -9.52 -9.90
CA LYS A 24 0.09 -10.44 -9.85
C LYS A 24 -0.24 -10.96 -8.44
N VAL A 25 0.07 -10.16 -7.43
CA VAL A 25 -0.25 -10.42 -6.01
C VAL A 25 -0.74 -9.13 -5.36
N ASP A 26 -1.60 -9.25 -4.36
CA ASP A 26 -2.12 -8.11 -3.62
C ASP A 26 -1.01 -7.45 -2.79
N PHE A 27 -1.05 -6.12 -2.71
CA PHE A 27 -0.16 -5.38 -1.84
C PHE A 27 -0.63 -5.48 -0.38
N PRO A 28 0.24 -5.84 0.58
CA PRO A 28 -0.12 -5.95 1.99
C PRO A 28 -0.29 -4.57 2.64
N LEU A 29 -1.35 -3.84 2.26
CA LEU A 29 -1.56 -2.43 2.59
C LEU A 29 -1.40 -2.14 4.08
N PHE A 30 -1.98 -2.96 4.96
CA PHE A 30 -1.94 -2.74 6.41
C PHE A 30 -0.54 -2.82 7.04
N GLU A 31 0.42 -3.47 6.37
CA GLU A 31 1.80 -3.57 6.85
C GLU A 31 2.63 -2.32 6.53
N TYR A 32 2.24 -1.56 5.50
CA TYR A 32 3.07 -0.50 4.94
C TYR A 32 2.40 0.88 4.91
N ILE A 33 1.08 0.96 5.12
CA ILE A 33 0.37 2.23 5.14
C ILE A 33 0.57 2.96 6.47
N GLU A 34 1.08 4.18 6.40
CA GLU A 34 1.24 5.05 7.56
C GLU A 34 -0.04 5.87 7.81
N THR A 35 -0.28 6.25 9.06
CA THR A 35 -1.39 7.16 9.43
C THR A 35 -0.89 8.32 10.26
N THR A 36 -1.42 9.51 10.00
CA THR A 36 -1.17 10.72 10.80
C THR A 36 -2.48 11.11 11.46
N ASN A 37 -2.51 11.09 12.80
CA ASN A 37 -3.74 11.32 13.59
C ASN A 37 -4.90 10.37 13.23
N GLY A 38 -4.60 9.13 12.84
CA GLY A 38 -5.60 8.12 12.48
C GLY A 38 -6.15 8.22 11.05
N GLU A 39 -5.65 9.16 10.26
CA GLU A 39 -5.99 9.35 8.85
C GLU A 39 -4.76 9.12 7.96
N VAL A 40 -4.96 8.49 6.81
CA VAL A 40 -3.95 8.42 5.76
C VAL A 40 -4.02 9.72 4.98
N THR A 41 -2.99 10.55 5.15
CA THR A 41 -2.86 11.79 4.42
C THR A 41 -2.30 11.55 3.03
N LYS A 42 -2.32 12.58 2.19
CA LYS A 42 -1.65 12.58 0.89
C LYS A 42 -0.17 12.22 0.98
N GLU A 43 0.53 12.71 1.99
CA GLU A 43 1.95 12.44 2.21
C GLU A 43 2.18 10.95 2.48
N ASN A 44 1.38 10.36 3.36
CA ASN A 44 1.46 8.93 3.67
C ASN A 44 1.19 8.07 2.43
N ALA A 45 0.24 8.50 1.58
CA ALA A 45 -0.04 7.81 0.33
C ALA A 45 1.10 7.94 -0.70
N LEU A 46 1.78 9.08 -0.76
CA LEU A 46 2.98 9.25 -1.60
C LEU A 46 4.15 8.41 -1.08
N ASN A 47 4.31 8.26 0.23
CA ASN A 47 5.31 7.35 0.82
C ASN A 47 5.03 5.90 0.40
N LEU A 48 3.77 5.46 0.48
CA LEU A 48 3.32 4.14 0.00
C LEU A 48 3.64 3.94 -1.48
N GLU A 49 3.31 4.92 -2.33
CA GLU A 49 3.62 4.90 -3.76
C GLU A 49 5.13 4.75 -4.00
N GLY A 50 5.97 5.42 -3.20
CA GLY A 50 7.42 5.29 -3.22
C GLY A 50 7.91 3.87 -2.90
N ILE A 51 7.33 3.22 -1.88
CA ILE A 51 7.64 1.82 -1.53
C ILE A 51 7.29 0.88 -2.69
N ILE A 52 6.10 1.05 -3.28
CA ILE A 52 5.62 0.24 -4.40
C ILE A 52 6.51 0.43 -5.63
N ASN A 53 6.85 1.67 -5.98
CA ASN A 53 7.72 1.96 -7.12
C ASN A 53 9.09 1.32 -6.92
N LYS A 54 9.68 1.42 -5.72
CA LYS A 54 10.96 0.78 -5.42
C LYS A 54 10.89 -0.74 -5.53
N ALA A 55 9.79 -1.37 -5.09
CA ALA A 55 9.58 -2.80 -5.26
C ALA A 55 9.57 -3.20 -6.74
N ILE A 56 8.80 -2.46 -7.56
CA ILE A 56 8.69 -2.65 -9.01
C ILE A 56 10.05 -2.46 -9.70
N ASP A 57 10.77 -1.38 -9.40
CA ASP A 57 12.07 -1.07 -9.99
C ASP A 57 13.11 -2.15 -9.69
N LEU A 58 13.04 -2.75 -8.50
CA LEU A 58 13.89 -3.86 -8.10
C LEU A 58 13.39 -5.23 -8.60
N ASN A 59 12.23 -5.26 -9.26
CA ASN A 59 11.50 -6.47 -9.64
C ASN A 59 11.40 -7.47 -8.47
N LYS A 60 11.14 -6.95 -7.27
CA LYS A 60 11.09 -7.72 -6.03
C LYS A 60 9.84 -7.33 -5.25
N PRO A 61 8.86 -8.25 -5.07
CA PRO A 61 7.71 -8.02 -4.22
C PRO A 61 8.11 -7.61 -2.81
N VAL A 62 7.26 -6.82 -2.15
CA VAL A 62 7.41 -6.55 -0.71
C VAL A 62 7.17 -7.83 0.10
N LEU A 63 7.63 -7.84 1.35
CA LEU A 63 7.41 -8.97 2.23
C LEU A 63 5.92 -9.01 2.63
N ILE A 64 5.28 -10.14 2.38
CA ILE A 64 3.92 -10.42 2.86
C ILE A 64 4.10 -11.45 3.98
N PRO A 65 3.80 -11.11 5.24
CA PRO A 65 3.80 -12.10 6.33
C PRO A 65 2.86 -13.27 6.03
N ASP A 66 3.24 -14.49 6.40
CA ASP A 66 2.44 -15.69 6.11
C ASP A 66 1.03 -15.63 6.72
N ASP A 67 0.89 -14.94 7.85
CA ASP A 67 -0.36 -14.74 8.60
C ASP A 67 -1.15 -13.49 8.14
N TYR A 68 -0.67 -12.76 7.13
CA TYR A 68 -1.28 -11.49 6.71
C TYR A 68 -2.73 -11.67 6.31
N ASN A 69 -3.01 -12.67 5.47
CA ASN A 69 -4.37 -12.96 5.02
C ASN A 69 -5.25 -13.40 6.20
N ASP A 70 -4.72 -14.19 7.14
CA ASP A 70 -5.47 -14.67 8.32
C ASP A 70 -5.83 -13.52 9.29
N ARG A 71 -5.07 -12.43 9.30
CA ARG A 71 -5.33 -11.23 10.12
C ARG A 71 -6.32 -10.26 9.47
N CYS A 72 -6.53 -10.36 8.16
CA CYS A 72 -7.42 -9.48 7.40
C CYS A 72 -8.84 -10.02 7.21
N TYR A 73 -9.10 -11.30 7.54
CA TYR A 73 -10.41 -11.97 7.50
C TYR A 73 -10.95 -12.26 8.91
#